data_AF-A0A3C1T0F9-F1
#
_entry.id   AF-A0A3C1T0F9-F1
#
_cell.length_a   1.000
_cell.length_b   1.000
_cell.length_c   1.000
_cell.angle_alpha   90.00
_cell.angle_beta   90.00
_cell.angle_gamma   90.00
#
_symmetry.space_group_name_H-M   'P 1'
#
loop_
_entity.id
_entity.type
_entity.pdbx_description
1 polymer ?
#
loop_
_entity_poly.entity_id
_entity_poly.type
_entity_poly.pdbx_seq_one_letter_code
_entity_poly.pdbx_strand_id
1 'polypeptide(L)'
;DVVLIDTRNNYEYEIGSFKGAINPNTETFREFPEYTKNNLEQYRGKKVAMFCTGGIRCEKSTAYLKSQGFDTVYHLHGGILKYLEEVDEDQSLWEGECFVFDDRVAVKHNLEQGQYDQCHACRYPITSEDKQ
;
A
#
# COMPACT_ATOMS: atom_id res chain seq x y z
N ASP A 1 -6.43 -19.34 3.24
CA ASP A 1 -5.86 -18.33 2.32
C ASP A 1 -6.30 -16.93 2.71
N VAL A 2 -5.42 -15.95 2.53
CA VAL A 2 -5.65 -14.53 2.83
C VAL A 2 -5.49 -13.74 1.54
N VAL A 3 -6.41 -12.84 1.26
CA VAL A 3 -6.34 -11.87 0.16
C VAL A 3 -5.68 -10.62 0.69
N LEU A 4 -4.47 -10.34 0.23
CA LEU A 4 -3.69 -9.17 0.65
C LEU A 4 -3.89 -8.04 -0.37
N ILE A 5 -4.33 -6.88 0.08
CA ILE A 5 -4.67 -5.74 -0.80
C ILE A 5 -3.88 -4.51 -0.38
N ASP A 6 -3.17 -3.92 -1.33
CA ASP A 6 -2.55 -2.61 -1.17
C ASP A 6 -3.60 -1.53 -1.39
N THR A 7 -3.91 -0.71 -0.39
CA THR A 7 -4.94 0.35 -0.52
C THR A 7 -4.34 1.70 -0.92
N ARG A 8 -3.08 1.70 -1.35
CA ARG A 8 -2.38 2.88 -1.83
C ARG A 8 -2.69 3.16 -3.30
N ASN A 9 -2.27 4.32 -3.79
CA ASN A 9 -2.42 4.65 -5.21
C ASN A 9 -1.38 3.88 -6.03
N ASN A 10 -1.62 3.77 -7.34
CA ASN A 10 -0.78 2.99 -8.25
C ASN A 10 0.71 3.37 -8.17
N TYR A 11 1.03 4.68 -8.19
CA TYR A 11 2.41 5.15 -8.10
C TYR A 11 3.14 4.76 -6.80
N GLU A 12 2.41 4.48 -5.72
CA GLU A 12 3.00 4.03 -4.46
C GLU A 12 3.25 2.52 -4.48
N TYR A 13 2.43 1.76 -5.20
CA TYR A 13 2.59 0.32 -5.40
C TYR A 13 3.79 0.00 -6.29
N GLU A 14 3.96 0.74 -7.39
CA GLU A 14 5.02 0.50 -8.38
C GLU A 14 6.44 0.61 -7.80
N ILE A 15 6.64 1.41 -6.74
CA ILE A 15 7.95 1.53 -6.11
C ILE A 15 8.24 0.46 -5.06
N GLY A 16 7.21 -0.24 -4.58
CA GLY A 16 7.34 -1.31 -3.61
C GLY A 16 6.02 -1.67 -2.97
N SER A 17 5.83 -2.95 -2.65
CA SER A 17 4.63 -3.48 -2.01
C SER A 17 4.96 -4.77 -1.25
N PHE A 18 3.98 -5.30 -0.52
CA PHE A 18 4.14 -6.64 0.06
C PHE A 18 4.06 -7.71 -1.02
N LYS A 19 4.92 -8.72 -0.90
CA LYS A 19 4.93 -9.87 -1.79
C LYS A 19 3.55 -10.52 -1.89
N GLY A 20 3.04 -10.62 -3.12
CA GLY A 20 1.73 -11.20 -3.40
C GLY A 20 0.52 -10.32 -3.06
N ALA A 21 0.74 -9.05 -2.74
CA ALA A 21 -0.34 -8.08 -2.61
C ALA A 21 -1.01 -7.80 -3.97
N ILE A 22 -2.32 -7.58 -3.94
CA ILE A 22 -3.09 -7.16 -5.11
C ILE A 22 -3.03 -5.64 -5.19
N ASN A 23 -2.64 -5.11 -6.35
CA ASN A 23 -2.77 -3.70 -6.72
C ASN A 23 -4.20 -3.43 -7.24
N PRO A 24 -4.96 -2.51 -6.61
CA PRO A 24 -6.24 -2.05 -7.13
C PRO A 24 -6.15 -1.21 -8.42
N ASN A 25 -4.95 -0.76 -8.80
CA ASN A 25 -4.69 0.17 -9.90
C ASN A 25 -5.49 1.48 -9.77
N THR A 26 -5.65 1.98 -8.55
CA THR A 26 -6.36 3.24 -8.28
C THR A 26 -5.42 4.42 -8.38
N GLU A 27 -5.83 5.48 -9.08
CA GLU A 27 -5.11 6.77 -9.11
C GLU A 27 -5.39 7.56 -7.83
N THR A 28 -6.62 7.43 -7.31
CA THR A 28 -7.02 8.03 -6.05
C THR A 28 -7.77 7.04 -5.16
N PHE A 29 -7.62 7.18 -3.84
CA PHE A 29 -8.35 6.36 -2.87
C PHE A 29 -9.89 6.45 -3.00
N ARG A 30 -10.44 7.47 -3.68
CA ARG A 30 -11.88 7.60 -3.93
C ARG A 30 -12.43 6.52 -4.88
N GLU A 31 -11.56 5.86 -5.64
CA GLU A 31 -11.91 4.78 -6.57
C GLU A 31 -12.03 3.42 -5.86
N PHE A 32 -11.52 3.29 -4.64
CA PHE A 32 -11.55 2.04 -3.87
C PHE A 32 -12.97 1.43 -3.70
N PRO A 33 -14.05 2.21 -3.49
CA PRO A 33 -15.41 1.68 -3.47
C PRO A 33 -15.85 1.03 -4.79
N GLU A 34 -15.43 1.58 -5.93
CA GLU A 34 -15.75 1.01 -7.24
C GLU A 34 -14.97 -0.28 -7.48
N TYR A 35 -13.66 -0.27 -7.19
CA TYR A 35 -12.82 -1.47 -7.22
C TYR A 35 -13.38 -2.59 -6.35
N THR A 36 -13.89 -2.27 -5.16
CA THR A 36 -14.52 -3.27 -4.27
C THR A 36 -15.66 -3.99 -4.96
N LYS A 37 -16.59 -3.24 -5.57
CA LYS A 37 -17.77 -3.81 -6.24
C LYS A 37 -17.40 -4.64 -7.46
N ASN A 38 -16.40 -4.20 -8.22
CA ASN A 38 -16.04 -4.82 -9.49
C ASN A 38 -15.09 -6.01 -9.32
N ASN A 39 -14.25 -6.00 -8.27
CA ASN A 39 -13.11 -6.93 -8.17
C ASN A 39 -13.06 -7.70 -6.86
N LEU A 40 -13.59 -7.17 -5.75
CA LEU A 40 -13.48 -7.83 -4.44
C LEU A 40 -14.65 -8.76 -4.10
N GLU A 41 -15.76 -8.67 -4.83
CA GLU A 41 -16.92 -9.54 -4.63
C GLU A 41 -16.59 -11.04 -4.74
N GLN A 42 -15.64 -11.40 -5.62
CA GLN A 42 -15.15 -12.78 -5.76
C GLN A 42 -14.42 -13.31 -4.50
N TYR A 43 -14.05 -12.43 -3.57
CA TYR A 43 -13.37 -12.75 -2.33
C TYR A 43 -14.31 -12.72 -1.12
N ARG A 44 -15.63 -12.64 -1.35
CA ARG A 44 -16.62 -12.73 -0.28
C ARG A 44 -16.44 -14.02 0.53
N GLY A 45 -16.50 -13.89 1.86
CA GLY A 45 -16.25 -14.99 2.79
C GLY A 45 -14.76 -15.37 2.99
N LYS A 46 -13.82 -14.78 2.24
CA LYS A 46 -12.38 -14.96 2.48
C LYS A 46 -11.86 -13.96 3.51
N LYS A 47 -10.68 -14.26 4.06
CA LYS A 47 -9.92 -13.31 4.89
C LYS A 47 -9.30 -12.25 3.98
N VAL A 48 -9.63 -10.98 4.20
CA VAL A 48 -9.05 -9.85 3.49
C VAL A 48 -8.14 -9.09 4.45
N ALA A 49 -6.87 -8.92 4.10
CA ALA A 49 -5.91 -8.11 4.82
C ALA A 49 -5.52 -6.90 3.96
N MET A 50 -5.58 -5.71 4.54
CA MET A 50 -5.25 -4.47 3.83
C MET A 50 -4.11 -3.71 4.50
N PHE A 51 -3.36 -2.96 3.72
CA PHE A 51 -2.31 -2.10 4.25
C PHE A 51 -2.20 -0.80 3.44
N CYS A 52 -1.54 0.19 4.04
CA CYS A 52 -1.14 1.45 3.42
C CYS A 52 0.03 2.02 4.23
N THR A 53 0.59 3.16 3.82
CA THR A 53 1.80 3.74 4.44
C THR A 53 1.71 3.88 5.96
N GLY A 54 0.69 4.56 6.48
CA GLY A 54 0.56 4.86 7.93
C GLY A 54 -0.79 4.50 8.56
N GLY A 55 -1.57 3.62 7.91
CA GLY A 55 -2.83 3.09 8.46
C GLY A 55 -4.13 3.88 8.21
N ILE A 56 -4.07 5.20 7.95
CA ILE A 56 -5.30 6.02 7.82
C ILE A 56 -6.27 5.54 6.72
N ARG A 57 -5.75 5.18 5.54
CA ARG A 57 -6.58 4.64 4.45
C ARG A 57 -7.18 3.29 4.82
N CYS A 58 -6.41 2.47 5.55
CA CYS A 58 -6.86 1.16 6.01
C CYS A 58 -8.01 1.22 7.00
N GLU A 59 -8.02 2.22 7.90
CA GLU A 59 -9.15 2.41 8.81
C GLU A 59 -10.44 2.64 8.02
N LYS A 60 -10.38 3.53 7.02
CA LYS A 60 -11.51 3.83 6.14
C LYS A 60 -11.92 2.64 5.28
N SER A 61 -10.96 1.96 4.65
CA SER A 61 -11.25 0.80 3.79
C SER A 61 -11.79 -0.39 4.59
N THR A 62 -11.29 -0.62 5.81
CA THR A 62 -11.79 -1.67 6.71
C THR A 62 -13.23 -1.40 7.11
N ALA A 63 -13.54 -0.18 7.56
CA ALA A 63 -14.90 0.20 7.90
C ALA A 63 -15.84 0.08 6.69
N TYR A 64 -15.36 0.51 5.51
CA TYR A 64 -16.10 0.38 4.26
C TYR A 64 -16.39 -1.08 3.89
N LEU A 65 -15.38 -1.96 3.81
CA LEU A 65 -15.59 -3.37 3.45
C LEU A 65 -16.51 -4.09 4.44
N LYS A 66 -16.39 -3.81 5.74
CA LYS A 66 -17.33 -4.34 6.75
C LYS A 66 -18.76 -3.90 6.47
N SER A 67 -18.99 -2.64 6.10
CA SER A 67 -20.32 -2.14 5.71
C SER A 67 -20.86 -2.78 4.43
N GLN A 68 -20.00 -3.29 3.54
CA GLN A 68 -20.38 -4.04 2.34
C GLN A 68 -20.57 -5.55 2.61
N GLY A 69 -20.52 -5.97 3.87
CA GLY A 69 -20.75 -7.36 4.29
C GLY A 69 -19.55 -8.29 4.09
N PHE A 70 -18.32 -7.76 4.12
CA PHE A 70 -17.13 -8.60 4.28
C PHE A 70 -16.91 -8.89 5.77
N ASP A 71 -17.05 -10.15 6.17
CA ASP A 71 -17.03 -10.52 7.59
C ASP A 71 -15.62 -10.52 8.19
N THR A 72 -14.62 -10.91 7.40
CA THR A 72 -13.26 -11.18 7.90
C THR A 72 -12.25 -10.22 7.26
N VAL A 73 -12.28 -8.97 7.73
CA VAL A 73 -11.43 -7.88 7.23
C VAL A 73 -10.45 -7.44 8.32
N TYR A 74 -9.17 -7.43 7.96
CA TYR A 74 -8.05 -7.00 8.79
C TYR A 74 -7.30 -5.87 8.09
N HIS A 75 -6.56 -5.09 8.87
CA HIS A 75 -5.54 -4.21 8.33
C HIS A 75 -4.24 -4.27 9.11
N LEU A 76 -3.15 -3.88 8.46
CA LEU A 76 -1.85 -3.71 9.08
C LEU A 76 -1.88 -2.51 10.03
N HIS A 77 -1.86 -2.79 11.34
CA HIS A 77 -1.85 -1.76 12.37
C HIS A 77 -0.55 -0.95 12.32
N GLY A 78 -0.63 0.38 12.30
CA GLY A 78 0.51 1.26 12.11
C GLY A 78 1.02 1.38 10.66
N GLY A 79 0.47 0.59 9.73
CA GLY A 79 0.83 0.64 8.32
C GLY A 79 2.23 0.09 8.02
N ILE A 80 2.67 0.32 6.78
CA ILE A 80 3.97 -0.15 6.26
C ILE A 80 5.12 0.43 7.07
N LEU A 81 5.05 1.71 7.48
CA LEU A 81 6.14 2.35 8.22
C LEU A 81 6.45 1.61 9.53
N LYS A 82 5.41 1.26 10.30
CA LYS A 82 5.59 0.48 11.52
C LYS A 82 6.18 -0.91 11.24
N TYR A 83 5.74 -1.55 10.16
CA TYR A 83 6.29 -2.84 9.74
C TYR A 83 7.78 -2.76 9.40
N LEU A 84 8.20 -1.75 8.64
CA LEU A 84 9.60 -1.54 8.25
C LEU A 84 10.51 -1.16 9.43
N GLU A 85 9.94 -0.67 10.52
CA GLU A 85 10.63 -0.36 11.78
C GLU A 85 10.75 -1.57 12.71
N GLU A 86 9.73 -2.43 12.77
CA GLU A 86 9.65 -3.52 13.76
C GLU A 86 10.08 -4.90 13.22
N VAL A 87 10.06 -5.12 11.91
CA VAL A 87 10.37 -6.42 11.29
C VAL A 87 11.75 -6.39 10.66
N ASP A 88 12.59 -7.36 11.06
CA ASP A 88 13.92 -7.56 10.49
C ASP A 88 13.85 -7.80 8.98
N GLU A 89 14.78 -7.19 8.24
CA GLU A 89 14.80 -7.21 6.77
C GLU A 89 14.90 -8.63 6.20
N ASP A 90 15.60 -9.55 6.87
CA ASP A 90 15.74 -10.95 6.45
C ASP A 90 14.45 -11.77 6.61
N GLN A 91 13.51 -11.29 7.42
CA GLN A 91 12.18 -11.88 7.65
C GLN A 91 11.07 -11.11 6.92
N SER A 92 11.42 -10.02 6.26
CA SER A 92 10.49 -9.12 5.62
C SER A 92 9.83 -9.73 4.40
N LEU A 93 8.54 -9.44 4.23
CA LEU A 93 7.78 -9.70 3.01
C LEU A 93 7.63 -8.45 2.14
N TRP A 94 8.25 -7.34 2.53
CA TRP A 94 8.25 -6.10 1.77
C TRP A 94 9.25 -6.18 0.61
N GLU A 95 8.83 -5.78 -0.58
CA GLU A 95 9.66 -5.72 -1.78
C GLU A 95 9.71 -4.27 -2.27
N GLY A 96 10.91 -3.70 -2.49
CA GLY A 96 11.09 -2.32 -2.96
C GLY A 96 11.15 -1.27 -1.83
N GLU A 97 10.72 -0.04 -2.13
CA GLU A 97 10.74 1.09 -1.19
C GLU A 97 9.33 1.61 -0.89
N CYS A 98 9.10 2.15 0.31
CA CYS A 98 7.80 2.64 0.73
C CYS A 98 7.64 4.15 0.49
N PHE A 99 6.62 4.53 -0.30
CA PHE A 99 6.38 5.93 -0.62
C PHE A 99 5.93 6.70 0.62
N VAL A 100 6.54 7.87 0.84
CA VAL A 100 6.18 8.79 1.92
C VAL A 100 5.89 10.19 1.37
N PHE A 101 4.95 10.87 2.02
CA PHE A 101 4.46 12.19 1.59
C PHE A 101 5.29 13.33 2.22
N ASP A 102 6.62 13.18 2.22
CA ASP A 102 7.57 14.18 2.71
C ASP A 102 8.82 14.22 1.82
N ASP A 103 9.80 15.05 2.18
CA ASP A 103 11.00 15.32 1.38
C ASP A 103 11.85 14.07 1.08
N ARG A 104 11.66 12.97 1.82
CA ARG A 104 12.39 11.72 1.57
C ARG A 104 11.88 10.97 0.35
N VAL A 105 10.63 11.22 -0.07
CA VAL A 105 9.91 10.57 -1.19
C VAL A 105 9.64 9.08 -0.99
N ALA A 106 10.65 8.31 -0.63
CA ALA A 106 10.54 6.91 -0.28
C ALA A 106 11.47 6.56 0.90
N VAL A 107 11.14 5.48 1.60
CA VAL A 107 11.97 4.91 2.68
C VAL A 107 12.14 3.41 2.52
N LYS A 108 13.27 2.90 3.02
CA LYS A 108 13.60 1.47 3.08
C LYS A 108 13.31 0.90 4.48
N HIS A 109 13.79 -0.32 4.73
CA HIS A 109 13.88 -0.86 6.10
C HIS A 109 14.61 0.11 7.03
N ASN A 110 14.26 0.06 8.33
CA ASN A 110 14.73 1.00 9.35
C ASN A 110 14.35 2.47 9.07
N LEU A 111 13.40 2.71 8.17
CA LEU A 111 12.94 4.04 7.76
C LEU A 111 14.05 4.93 7.16
N GLU A 112 15.11 4.31 6.66
CA GLU A 112 16.19 5.00 5.96
C GLU A 112 15.70 5.58 4.65
N GLN A 113 16.29 6.72 4.23
CA GLN A 113 15.91 7.38 2.98
C GLN A 113 16.18 6.47 1.78
N GLY A 114 15.20 6.41 0.90
CA GLY A 114 15.21 5.67 -0.35
C GLY A 114 16.07 6.28 -1.45
N GLN A 115 16.09 5.63 -2.61
CA GLN A 115 16.77 6.16 -3.82
C GLN A 115 15.88 7.03 -4.70
N TYR A 116 14.57 7.02 -4.47
CA TYR A 116 13.62 7.81 -5.24
C TYR A 116 13.71 9.29 -4.90
N ASP A 117 13.57 10.11 -5.93
CA ASP A 117 13.32 11.54 -5.84
C ASP A 117 11.92 11.86 -6.41
N GLN A 118 11.43 13.07 -6.22
CA GLN A 118 10.11 13.46 -6.69
C GLN A 118 10.21 14.25 -8.01
N CYS A 119 9.51 13.79 -9.04
CA CYS A 119 9.36 14.56 -10.26
C CYS A 119 8.66 15.89 -9.97
N HIS A 120 9.31 17.01 -10.26
CA HIS A 120 8.75 18.35 -10.01
C HIS A 120 7.52 18.67 -10.88
N ALA A 121 7.33 17.97 -12.00
CA ALA A 121 6.21 18.20 -12.91
C ALA A 121 4.96 17.39 -12.51
N CYS A 122 5.09 16.07 -12.35
CA CYS A 122 3.94 15.18 -12.09
C CYS A 122 3.87 14.64 -10.66
N ARG A 123 4.86 14.91 -9.81
CA ARG A 123 4.97 14.43 -8.41
C ARG A 123 5.13 12.92 -8.23
N TYR A 124 5.32 12.18 -9.32
CA TYR A 124 5.65 10.75 -9.25
C TYR A 124 7.08 10.54 -8.75
N PRO A 125 7.32 9.43 -8.01
CA PRO A 125 8.66 9.02 -7.64
C PRO A 125 9.46 8.63 -8.90
N ILE A 126 10.70 9.12 -9.00
CA ILE A 126 11.62 8.89 -10.11
C ILE A 126 13.01 8.54 -9.59
N THR A 127 13.73 7.70 -10.31
CA THR A 127 15.13 7.35 -10.05
C THR A 127 16.08 8.34 -10.71
N SER A 128 17.39 8.18 -10.49
CA SER A 128 18.41 8.96 -11.21
C SER A 128 18.49 8.59 -12.70
N GLU A 129 18.03 7.41 -13.09
CA GLU A 129 17.99 6.96 -14.49
C GLU A 129 16.82 7.63 -15.24
N ASP A 130 15.67 7.79 -14.59
CA ASP A 130 14.49 8.46 -15.16
C ASP A 130 14.71 9.97 -15.48
N LYS A 131 15.79 10.56 -14.94
CA LYS A 131 16.15 11.97 -15.14
C LYS A 131 17.03 12.20 -16.37
N GLN A 132 17.54 11.14 -17.00
CA GLN A 132 18.41 11.22 -18.20
C GLN A 132 17.59 11.22 -19.48
#